data_AF-A0A554KDL5-F1
#
_entry.id   AF-A0A554KDL5-F1
#
_cell.length_a   1.000
_cell.length_b   1.000
_cell.length_c   1.000
_cell.angle_alpha   90.00
_cell.angle_beta   90.00
_cell.angle_gamma   90.00
#
_symmetry.space_group_name_H-M   'P 1'
#
loop_
_entity.id
_entity.type
_entity.pdbx_description
1 polymer ?
#
loop_
_entity_poly.entity_id
_entity_poly.type
_entity_poly.pdbx_seq_one_letter_code
_entity_poly.pdbx_strand_id
1 'polypeptide(L)'
;ADAAISGIPLAIKDRGLFLQFMLMVTKAAEEYYEFSKDYYDIFMRSASLIKKDADRLRNIVEFIEAQRTLYQPFSALSQKEYENNLIMRGAVERWLENLMNGVIDIAKIVLASKRVPNPYGYANMVERAMDMLALPKDAIAQYQKWVKLRNELAHEYLDIKWKKLSDFINASEPHIQSLIAATRDFLNKEETE
;
A
#
# COMPACT_ATOMS: atom_id res chain seq x y z
N ALA A 1 -10.14 -15.04 33.86
CA ALA A 1 -10.92 -15.74 32.83
C ALA A 1 -12.37 -15.26 32.80
N ASP A 2 -12.97 -14.88 33.93
CA ASP A 2 -14.38 -14.44 34.01
C ASP A 2 -14.76 -13.23 33.14
N ALA A 3 -13.89 -12.23 32.97
CA ALA A 3 -14.23 -11.05 32.16
C ALA A 3 -14.50 -11.35 30.68
N ALA A 4 -13.98 -12.46 30.14
CA ALA A 4 -14.24 -12.92 28.77
C ALA A 4 -15.58 -13.69 28.66
N ILE A 5 -16.08 -14.23 29.78
CA ILE A 5 -17.31 -15.03 29.85
C ILE A 5 -18.50 -14.16 30.28
N SER A 6 -18.26 -13.14 31.10
CA SER A 6 -19.29 -12.27 31.70
C SER A 6 -19.48 -10.93 31.00
N GLY A 7 -18.83 -10.70 29.85
CA GLY A 7 -18.99 -9.54 28.96
C GLY A 7 -19.22 -8.18 29.64
N ILE A 8 -18.20 -7.33 29.71
CA ILE A 8 -18.36 -5.97 30.27
C ILE A 8 -19.28 -5.15 29.34
N PRO A 9 -20.43 -4.61 29.80
CA PRO A 9 -21.29 -3.76 29.00
C PRO A 9 -20.54 -2.49 28.58
N LEU A 10 -20.41 -2.27 27.27
CA LEU A 10 -19.84 -1.02 26.75
C LEU A 10 -20.89 0.08 26.78
N ALA A 11 -20.57 1.21 27.42
CA ALA A 11 -21.41 2.39 27.38
C ALA A 11 -21.27 3.09 26.02
N ILE A 12 -22.25 2.89 25.14
CA ILE A 12 -22.31 3.52 23.82
C ILE A 12 -23.07 4.84 23.95
N LYS A 13 -22.34 5.96 23.94
CA LYS A 13 -22.93 7.31 24.03
C LYS A 13 -23.53 7.78 22.70
N ASP A 14 -22.93 7.36 21.60
CA ASP A 14 -23.37 7.67 20.24
C ASP A 14 -23.39 6.38 19.41
N ARG A 15 -24.59 5.97 18.99
CA ARG A 15 -24.78 4.74 18.23
C ARG A 15 -24.28 4.86 16.79
N GLY A 16 -24.35 6.04 16.18
CA GLY A 16 -23.86 6.28 14.83
C GLY A 16 -22.34 6.17 14.76
N LEU A 17 -21.64 6.81 15.70
CA LEU A 17 -20.18 6.71 15.81
C LEU A 17 -19.73 5.28 16.09
N PHE A 18 -20.45 4.56 16.98
CA PHE A 18 -20.17 3.16 17.25
C PHE A 18 -20.31 2.28 16.00
N LEU A 19 -21.38 2.45 15.21
CA LEU A 19 -21.57 1.69 13.97
C LEU A 19 -20.48 2.02 12.93
N GLN A 20 -20.09 3.28 12.79
CA GLN A 20 -18.99 3.67 11.90
C GLN A 20 -17.67 3.00 12.31
N PHE A 21 -17.38 2.99 13.62
CA PHE A 21 -16.21 2.29 14.16
C PHE A 21 -16.26 0.78 13.89
N MET A 22 -17.39 0.13 14.16
CA MET A 22 -17.54 -1.32 13.92
C MET A 22 -17.39 -1.68 12.44
N LEU A 23 -17.97 -0.89 11.53
CA LEU A 23 -17.80 -1.08 10.09
C LEU A 23 -16.34 -0.93 9.66
N MET A 24 -15.65 0.08 10.20
CA MET A 24 -14.23 0.32 9.92
C MET A 24 -13.35 -0.84 10.39
N VAL A 25 -13.53 -1.31 11.63
CA VAL A 25 -12.76 -2.43 12.19
C VAL A 25 -13.03 -3.72 11.43
N THR A 26 -14.30 -3.99 11.09
CA THR A 26 -14.68 -5.21 10.35
C THR A 26 -14.07 -5.20 8.95
N LYS A 27 -14.14 -4.08 8.24
CA LYS A 27 -13.54 -3.92 6.92
C LYS A 27 -12.02 -4.13 6.97
N ALA A 28 -11.33 -3.52 7.93
CA ALA A 28 -9.88 -3.70 8.10
C ALA A 28 -9.51 -5.17 8.42
N ALA A 29 -10.32 -5.87 9.21
CA ALA A 29 -10.11 -7.28 9.52
C ALA A 29 -10.32 -8.19 8.29
N GLU A 30 -11.32 -7.89 7.47
CA GLU A 30 -11.59 -8.60 6.21
C GLU A 30 -10.44 -8.40 5.22
N GLU A 31 -10.00 -7.16 5.01
CA GLU A 31 -8.84 -6.83 4.16
C GLU A 31 -7.58 -7.58 4.62
N TYR A 32 -7.31 -7.61 5.94
CA TYR A 32 -6.17 -8.34 6.48
C TYR A 32 -6.29 -9.86 6.28
N TYR A 33 -7.49 -10.41 6.42
CA TYR A 33 -7.74 -11.83 6.22
C TYR A 33 -7.52 -12.24 4.76
N GLU A 34 -8.11 -11.49 3.81
CA GLU A 34 -7.92 -11.72 2.38
C GLU A 34 -6.45 -11.60 1.99
N PHE A 35 -5.77 -10.56 2.49
CA PHE A 35 -4.36 -10.34 2.26
C PHE A 35 -3.50 -11.50 2.79
N SER A 36 -3.73 -11.94 4.03
CA SER A 36 -2.97 -13.02 4.67
C SER A 36 -3.19 -14.36 3.98
N LYS A 37 -4.42 -14.61 3.51
CA LYS A 37 -4.75 -15.80 2.73
C LYS A 37 -4.03 -15.81 1.39
N ASP A 38 -4.08 -14.72 0.62
CA ASP A 38 -3.37 -14.59 -0.66
C ASP A 38 -1.85 -14.75 -0.46
N TYR A 39 -1.30 -14.14 0.59
CA TYR A 39 0.11 -14.30 0.95
C TYR A 39 0.46 -15.77 1.22
N TYR A 40 -0.33 -16.45 2.06
CA TYR A 40 -0.11 -17.86 2.39
C TYR A 40 -0.25 -18.76 1.16
N ASP A 41 -1.22 -18.47 0.29
CA ASP A 41 -1.42 -19.19 -0.97
C ASP A 41 -0.19 -19.09 -1.88
N ILE A 42 0.40 -17.90 -2.01
CA ILE A 42 1.65 -17.72 -2.78
C ILE A 42 2.78 -18.47 -2.06
N PHE A 43 2.96 -18.24 -0.75
CA PHE A 43 4.02 -18.85 0.08
C PHE A 43 4.03 -20.38 0.02
N MET A 44 2.86 -21.03 0.07
CA MET A 44 2.74 -22.49 0.06
C MET A 44 2.99 -23.09 -1.32
N ARG A 45 2.66 -22.38 -2.39
CA ARG A 45 2.86 -22.85 -3.77
C ARG A 45 4.29 -22.63 -4.23
N SER A 46 4.93 -21.54 -3.80
CA SER A 46 6.25 -21.13 -4.29
C SER A 46 7.38 -21.84 -3.55
N ALA A 47 8.27 -22.50 -4.30
CA ALA A 47 9.68 -22.67 -3.93
C ALA A 47 10.57 -21.58 -4.58
N SER A 48 10.06 -20.99 -5.67
CA SER A 48 10.57 -19.87 -6.47
C SER A 48 9.39 -19.12 -7.11
N LEU A 49 9.65 -18.02 -7.81
CA LEU A 49 8.61 -17.26 -8.53
C LEU A 49 7.98 -18.11 -9.65
N ILE A 50 6.74 -18.55 -9.46
CA ILE A 50 6.01 -19.33 -10.47
C ILE A 50 5.53 -18.39 -11.58
N LYS A 51 5.47 -18.88 -12.83
CA LYS A 51 5.02 -18.12 -14.01
C LYS A 51 3.76 -17.27 -13.77
N LYS A 52 2.76 -17.80 -13.06
CA LYS A 52 1.53 -17.07 -12.70
C LYS A 52 1.81 -15.81 -11.87
N ASP A 53 2.69 -15.91 -10.88
CA ASP A 53 3.03 -14.81 -9.99
C ASP A 53 3.95 -13.80 -10.69
N ALA A 54 4.81 -14.27 -11.60
CA ALA A 54 5.57 -13.41 -12.50
C ALA A 54 4.66 -12.60 -13.42
N ASP A 55 3.65 -13.23 -14.04
CA ASP A 55 2.64 -12.55 -14.86
C ASP A 55 1.87 -11.50 -14.04
N ARG A 56 1.47 -11.84 -12.80
CA ARG A 56 0.82 -10.90 -11.88
C ARG A 56 1.73 -9.70 -11.56
N LEU A 57 3.02 -9.96 -11.29
CA LEU A 57 3.99 -8.92 -11.00
C LEU A 57 4.23 -8.00 -12.20
N ARG A 58 4.28 -8.53 -13.43
CA ARG A 58 4.35 -7.73 -14.67
C ARG A 58 3.13 -6.83 -14.83
N ASN A 59 1.93 -7.37 -14.62
CA ASN A 59 0.68 -6.57 -14.69
C ASN A 59 0.67 -5.42 -13.67
N ILE A 60 1.19 -5.65 -12.46
CA ILE A 60 1.31 -4.60 -11.44
C ILE A 60 2.31 -3.53 -11.89
N VAL A 61 3.46 -3.92 -12.43
CA VAL A 61 4.46 -2.98 -12.96
C VAL A 61 3.87 -2.13 -14.09
N GLU A 62 3.16 -2.73 -15.04
CA GLU A 62 2.47 -2.01 -16.12
C GLU A 62 1.40 -1.04 -15.58
N PHE A 63 0.63 -1.47 -14.58
CA PHE A 63 -0.35 -0.62 -13.92
C PHE A 63 0.31 0.61 -13.26
N ILE A 64 1.38 0.41 -12.48
CA ILE A 64 2.11 1.52 -11.83
C ILE A 64 2.71 2.45 -12.89
N GLU A 65 3.27 1.91 -13.97
CA GLU A 65 3.80 2.71 -15.08
C GLU A 65 2.70 3.57 -15.71
N ALA A 66 1.50 3.02 -15.93
CA ALA A 66 0.36 3.79 -16.42
C ALA A 66 -0.06 4.91 -15.45
N GLN A 67 -0.03 4.67 -14.13
CA GLN A 67 -0.31 5.70 -13.12
C GLN A 67 0.68 6.87 -13.15
N ARG A 68 1.89 6.70 -13.70
CA ARG A 68 2.88 7.79 -13.76
C ARG A 68 2.46 8.94 -14.67
N THR A 69 1.59 8.67 -15.65
CA THR A 69 1.04 9.72 -16.53
C THR A 69 0.29 10.81 -15.76
N LEU A 70 -0.15 10.50 -14.53
CA LEU A 70 -0.90 11.41 -13.66
C LEU A 70 0.00 12.30 -12.78
N TYR A 71 1.32 12.11 -12.75
CA TYR A 71 2.23 13.01 -12.03
C TYR A 71 2.15 14.44 -12.56
N GLN A 72 2.16 14.62 -13.88
CA GLN A 72 2.12 15.94 -14.50
C GLN A 72 0.88 16.75 -14.06
N PRO A 73 -0.37 16.27 -14.25
CA PRO A 73 -1.54 17.04 -13.83
C PRO A 73 -1.62 17.25 -12.31
N PHE A 74 -1.19 16.30 -11.48
CA PHE A 74 -1.24 16.45 -10.03
C PHE A 74 -0.14 17.32 -9.44
N SER A 75 1.03 17.40 -10.10
CA SER A 75 2.10 18.33 -9.70
C SER A 75 1.71 19.81 -9.88
N ALA A 76 0.80 20.09 -10.81
CA ALA A 76 0.26 21.43 -11.04
C ALA A 76 -0.91 21.81 -10.09
N LEU A 77 -1.40 20.85 -9.28
CA LEU A 77 -2.55 21.06 -8.41
C LEU A 77 -2.19 22.05 -7.29
N SER A 78 -3.03 23.07 -7.10
CA SER A 78 -2.88 24.01 -5.98
C SER A 78 -3.65 23.55 -4.75
N GLN A 79 -3.23 24.00 -3.56
CA GLN A 79 -3.97 23.75 -2.31
C GLN A 79 -5.44 24.20 -2.41
N LYS A 80 -5.66 25.39 -2.99
CA LYS A 80 -7.00 25.95 -3.15
C LYS A 80 -7.87 25.06 -4.03
N GLU A 81 -7.31 24.48 -5.08
CA GLU A 81 -8.04 23.57 -5.95
C GLU A 81 -8.33 22.23 -5.26
N TYR A 82 -7.36 21.68 -4.53
CA TYR A 82 -7.56 20.48 -3.71
C TYR A 82 -8.67 20.66 -2.66
N GLU A 83 -8.74 21.81 -2.01
CA GLU A 83 -9.74 22.07 -0.97
C GLU A 83 -11.15 22.30 -1.54
N ASN A 84 -11.24 22.99 -2.68
CA ASN A 84 -12.52 23.44 -3.25
C ASN A 84 -13.09 22.52 -4.34
N ASN A 85 -12.29 21.58 -4.88
CA ASN A 85 -12.72 20.65 -5.91
C ASN A 85 -12.71 19.20 -5.39
N LEU A 86 -13.89 18.73 -4.96
CA LEU A 86 -14.09 17.37 -4.43
C LEU A 86 -13.66 16.27 -5.42
N ILE A 87 -13.85 16.49 -6.72
CA ILE A 87 -13.50 15.52 -7.76
C ILE A 87 -11.99 15.40 -7.84
N MET A 88 -11.29 16.54 -7.94
CA MET A 88 -9.82 16.55 -8.01
C MET A 88 -9.19 15.99 -6.75
N ARG A 89 -9.73 16.34 -5.57
CA ARG A 89 -9.32 15.76 -4.30
C ARG A 89 -9.45 14.24 -4.29
N GLY A 90 -10.62 13.73 -4.64
CA GLY A 90 -10.85 12.28 -4.70
C GLY A 90 -9.92 11.59 -5.71
N ALA A 91 -9.68 12.21 -6.86
CA ALA A 91 -8.81 11.67 -7.89
C ALA A 91 -7.35 11.54 -7.41
N VAL A 92 -6.81 12.57 -6.78
CA VAL A 92 -5.40 12.55 -6.31
C VAL A 92 -5.20 11.64 -5.10
N GLU A 93 -6.16 11.59 -4.18
CA GLU A 93 -6.14 10.67 -3.04
C GLU A 93 -6.21 9.21 -3.51
N ARG A 94 -7.12 8.92 -4.46
CA ARG A 94 -7.27 7.59 -5.04
C ARG A 94 -6.04 7.17 -5.85
N TRP A 95 -5.41 8.11 -6.55
CA TRP A 95 -4.18 7.85 -7.28
C TRP A 95 -3.02 7.47 -6.36
N LEU A 96 -2.81 8.20 -5.26
CA LEU A 96 -1.82 7.82 -4.24
C LEU A 96 -2.13 6.43 -3.68
N GLU A 97 -3.39 6.18 -3.32
CA GLU A 97 -3.83 4.89 -2.79
C GLU A 97 -3.53 3.76 -3.77
N ASN A 98 -3.85 3.94 -5.05
CA ASN A 98 -3.57 2.99 -6.12
C ASN A 98 -2.07 2.72 -6.29
N LEU A 99 -1.24 3.76 -6.29
CA LEU A 99 0.22 3.60 -6.34
C LEU A 99 0.72 2.77 -5.17
N MET A 100 0.30 3.11 -3.94
CA MET A 100 0.74 2.40 -2.74
C MET A 100 0.21 0.96 -2.66
N ASN A 101 -1.00 0.70 -3.17
CA ASN A 101 -1.51 -0.66 -3.34
C ASN A 101 -0.62 -1.48 -4.27
N GLY A 102 -0.21 -0.92 -5.41
CA GLY A 102 0.74 -1.57 -6.32
C GLY A 102 2.08 -1.88 -5.65
N VAL A 103 2.62 -0.95 -4.85
CA VAL A 103 3.85 -1.16 -4.07
C VAL A 103 3.69 -2.31 -3.07
N ILE A 104 2.57 -2.37 -2.35
CA ILE A 104 2.28 -3.44 -1.39
C ILE A 104 2.11 -4.79 -2.09
N ASP A 105 1.44 -4.82 -3.24
CA ASP A 105 1.26 -6.06 -4.02
C ASP A 105 2.59 -6.59 -4.59
N ILE A 106 3.47 -5.70 -5.07
CA ILE A 106 4.86 -6.08 -5.41
C ILE A 106 5.53 -6.71 -4.19
N ALA A 107 5.46 -6.03 -3.03
CA ALA A 107 6.11 -6.50 -1.82
C ALA A 107 5.61 -7.89 -1.37
N LYS A 108 4.29 -8.10 -1.44
CA LYS A 108 3.67 -9.40 -1.17
C LYS A 108 4.24 -10.50 -2.06
N ILE A 109 4.28 -10.30 -3.37
CA ILE A 109 4.74 -11.32 -4.34
C ILE A 109 6.24 -11.60 -4.14
N VAL A 110 7.06 -10.55 -3.98
CA VAL A 110 8.51 -10.69 -3.78
C VAL A 110 8.81 -11.50 -2.51
N LEU A 111 8.19 -11.15 -1.38
CA LEU A 111 8.46 -11.86 -0.12
C LEU A 111 7.90 -13.28 -0.10
N ALA A 112 6.68 -13.47 -0.60
CA ALA A 112 6.06 -14.77 -0.62
C ALA A 112 6.82 -15.73 -1.55
N SER A 113 7.28 -15.27 -2.72
CA SER A 113 8.09 -16.09 -3.64
C SER A 113 9.44 -16.53 -3.06
N LYS A 114 10.01 -15.72 -2.15
CA LYS A 114 11.23 -16.04 -1.39
C LYS A 114 10.97 -16.76 -0.06
N ARG A 115 9.75 -17.25 0.19
CA ARG A 115 9.34 -17.93 1.43
C ARG A 115 9.67 -17.16 2.70
N VAL A 116 9.56 -15.83 2.64
CA VAL A 116 9.68 -15.01 3.85
C VAL A 116 8.38 -15.11 4.62
N PRO A 117 8.41 -15.36 5.94
CA PRO A 117 7.20 -15.31 6.77
C PRO A 117 6.54 -13.94 6.69
N ASN A 118 5.21 -13.92 6.57
CA ASN A 118 4.43 -12.68 6.41
C ASN A 118 4.76 -11.68 7.54
N PRO A 119 5.38 -10.53 7.22
CA PRO A 119 5.67 -9.50 8.21
C PRO A 119 4.38 -8.85 8.72
N TYR A 120 4.36 -8.48 9.99
CA TYR A 120 3.21 -7.76 10.55
C TYR A 120 3.16 -6.32 10.03
N GLY A 121 2.10 -5.97 9.30
CA GLY A 121 1.82 -4.63 8.82
C GLY A 121 2.48 -4.28 7.47
N TYR A 122 1.74 -3.52 6.64
CA TYR A 122 2.16 -3.20 5.27
C TYR A 122 3.50 -2.46 5.18
N ALA A 123 3.81 -1.56 6.13
CA ALA A 123 5.08 -0.83 6.11
C ALA A 123 6.30 -1.74 6.32
N ASN A 124 6.20 -2.73 7.22
CA ASN A 124 7.29 -3.69 7.47
C ASN A 124 7.45 -4.68 6.32
N MET A 125 6.34 -5.03 5.67
CA MET A 125 6.36 -5.84 4.46
C MET A 125 7.11 -5.12 3.33
N VAL A 126 6.72 -3.88 3.06
CA VAL A 126 7.36 -3.07 2.02
C VAL A 126 8.83 -2.88 2.33
N GLU A 127 9.20 -2.58 3.57
CA GLU A 127 10.61 -2.49 3.98
C GLU A 127 11.43 -3.72 3.58
N ARG A 128 10.98 -4.91 3.99
CA ARG A 128 11.70 -6.16 3.69
C ARG A 128 11.76 -6.45 2.21
N ALA A 129 10.67 -6.19 1.48
CA ALA A 129 10.64 -6.43 0.04
C ALA A 129 11.58 -5.50 -0.72
N MET A 130 11.58 -4.20 -0.37
CA MET A 130 12.45 -3.22 -1.01
C MET A 130 13.93 -3.49 -0.73
N ASP A 131 14.26 -3.99 0.47
CA ASP A 131 15.61 -4.47 0.80
C ASP A 131 16.01 -5.67 -0.08
N MET A 132 15.11 -6.62 -0.32
CA MET A 132 15.34 -7.74 -1.25
C MET A 132 15.48 -7.31 -2.71
N LEU A 133 14.81 -6.24 -3.10
CA LEU A 133 14.98 -5.59 -4.41
C LEU A 133 16.23 -4.71 -4.47
N ALA A 134 17.06 -4.69 -3.42
CA ALA A 134 18.30 -3.93 -3.31
C ALA A 134 18.11 -2.41 -3.47
N LEU A 135 16.97 -1.87 -3.03
CA LEU A 135 16.75 -0.43 -3.04
C LEU A 135 17.53 0.28 -1.92
N PRO A 136 17.96 1.54 -2.11
CA PRO A 136 18.64 2.32 -1.09
C PRO A 136 17.80 2.52 0.19
N LYS A 137 18.45 2.49 1.36
CA LYS A 137 17.76 2.58 2.67
C LYS A 137 16.93 3.85 2.85
N ASP A 138 17.38 4.97 2.31
CA ASP A 138 16.66 6.23 2.28
C ASP A 138 15.38 6.14 1.43
N ALA A 139 15.42 5.45 0.29
CA ALA A 139 14.24 5.16 -0.52
C ALA A 139 13.27 4.24 0.23
N ILE A 140 13.77 3.19 0.90
CA ILE A 140 12.96 2.28 1.71
C ILE A 140 12.16 3.06 2.78
N ALA A 141 12.81 3.99 3.48
CA ALA A 141 12.16 4.82 4.49
C ALA A 141 11.04 5.70 3.90
N GLN A 142 11.20 6.21 2.67
CA GLN A 142 10.14 6.95 1.98
C GLN A 142 8.93 6.06 1.67
N TYR A 143 9.15 4.84 1.17
CA TYR A 143 8.04 3.92 0.92
C TYR A 143 7.25 3.58 2.19
N GLN A 144 7.94 3.35 3.32
CA GLN A 144 7.25 3.13 4.59
C GLN A 144 6.38 4.32 5.00
N LYS A 145 6.88 5.54 4.81
CA LYS A 145 6.13 6.78 5.08
C LYS A 145 4.89 6.87 4.20
N TRP A 146 4.99 6.57 2.91
CA TRP A 146 3.86 6.67 1.97
C TRP A 146 2.83 5.57 2.13
N VAL A 147 3.25 4.35 2.50
CA VAL A 147 2.33 3.28 2.88
C VAL A 147 1.52 3.65 4.12
N LYS A 148 2.13 4.33 5.11
CA LYS A 148 1.39 4.86 6.27
C LYS A 148 0.45 5.99 5.86
N LEU A 149 0.91 6.91 5.00
CA LEU A 149 0.10 7.99 4.45
C LEU A 149 -1.19 7.46 3.79
N ARG A 150 -1.10 6.38 3.00
CA ARG A 150 -2.30 5.72 2.41
C ARG A 150 -3.38 5.43 3.47
N ASN A 151 -2.98 4.91 4.63
CA ASN A 151 -3.93 4.58 5.71
C ASN A 151 -4.43 5.84 6.44
N GLU A 152 -3.60 6.87 6.55
CA GLU A 152 -3.92 8.14 7.21
C GLU A 152 -4.86 9.02 6.36
N LEU A 153 -4.82 8.91 5.02
CA LEU A 153 -5.67 9.70 4.12
C LEU A 153 -7.17 9.52 4.38
N ALA A 154 -7.62 8.41 4.97
CA ALA A 154 -9.02 8.22 5.33
C ALA A 154 -9.45 9.00 6.59
N HIS A 155 -8.50 9.52 7.40
CA HIS A 155 -8.77 9.90 8.79
C HIS A 155 -8.22 11.27 9.23
N GLU A 156 -7.40 11.94 8.43
CA GLU A 156 -6.81 13.25 8.80
C GLU A 156 -7.65 14.49 8.41
N TYR A 157 -7.32 15.64 9.00
CA TYR A 157 -7.84 16.96 8.60
C TYR A 157 -7.29 17.40 7.23
N LEU A 158 -8.06 18.20 6.48
CA LEU A 158 -7.79 18.53 5.06
C LEU A 158 -6.46 19.26 4.82
N ASP A 159 -6.08 20.15 5.73
CA ASP A 159 -4.85 20.95 5.67
C ASP A 159 -3.59 20.09 5.86
N ILE A 160 -3.63 19.16 6.83
CA ILE A 160 -2.54 18.21 7.10
C ILE A 160 -2.40 17.24 5.90
N LYS A 161 -3.53 16.81 5.32
CA LYS A 161 -3.55 15.94 4.14
C LYS A 161 -2.86 16.58 2.93
N TRP A 162 -3.19 17.83 2.63
CA TRP A 162 -2.62 18.51 1.47
C TRP A 162 -1.09 18.57 1.53
N LYS A 163 -0.52 18.96 2.68
CA LYS A 163 0.94 19.04 2.83
C LYS A 163 1.61 17.70 2.56
N LYS A 164 1.13 16.63 3.21
CA LYS A 164 1.69 15.28 3.04
C LYS A 164 1.53 14.76 1.60
N LEU A 165 0.41 15.07 0.96
CA LEU A 165 0.12 14.68 -0.42
C LEU A 165 0.99 15.44 -1.42
N SER A 166 1.17 16.75 -1.24
CA SER A 166 2.05 17.58 -2.07
C SER A 166 3.51 17.14 -1.94
N ASP A 167 3.96 16.84 -0.72
CA ASP A 167 5.29 16.26 -0.48
C ASP A 167 5.45 14.92 -1.22
N PHE A 168 4.42 14.06 -1.21
CA PHE A 168 4.42 12.81 -1.96
C PHE A 168 4.54 13.07 -3.46
N ILE A 169 3.64 13.85 -4.06
CA ILE A 169 3.58 14.12 -5.50
C ILE A 169 4.94 14.59 -6.04
N ASN A 170 5.56 15.51 -5.31
CA ASN A 170 6.81 16.15 -5.75
C ASN A 170 8.05 15.27 -5.54
N ALA A 171 8.00 14.31 -4.63
CA ALA A 171 9.14 13.47 -4.29
C ALA A 171 9.05 12.06 -4.89
N SER A 172 7.87 11.50 -5.14
CA SER A 172 7.71 10.06 -5.32
C SER A 172 8.06 9.54 -6.71
N GLU A 173 8.06 10.37 -7.75
CA GLU A 173 8.27 9.88 -9.12
C GLU A 173 9.61 9.15 -9.32
N PRO A 174 10.78 9.69 -8.92
CA PRO A 174 12.06 9.00 -9.08
C PRO A 174 12.12 7.68 -8.30
N HIS A 175 11.49 7.63 -7.12
CA HIS A 175 11.40 6.40 -6.35
C HIS A 175 10.57 5.36 -7.10
N ILE A 176 9.36 5.71 -7.56
CA ILE A 176 8.51 4.79 -8.33
C ILE A 176 9.23 4.25 -9.57
N GLN A 177 9.99 5.09 -10.29
CA GLN A 177 10.83 4.63 -11.40
C GLN A 177 11.88 3.61 -10.96
N SER A 178 12.58 3.88 -9.85
CA SER A 178 13.58 2.96 -9.30
C SER A 178 12.97 1.61 -8.88
N LEU A 179 11.77 1.61 -8.30
CA LEU A 179 11.05 0.39 -7.97
C LEU A 179 10.68 -0.42 -9.21
N ILE A 180 10.17 0.25 -10.25
CA ILE A 180 9.82 -0.42 -11.52
C ILE A 180 11.04 -1.09 -12.12
N ALA A 181 12.18 -0.38 -12.17
CA ALA A 181 13.43 -0.93 -12.65
C ALA A 181 13.88 -2.15 -11.83
N ALA A 182 13.93 -2.01 -10.50
CA ALA A 182 14.34 -3.10 -9.61
C ALA A 182 13.41 -4.32 -9.70
N THR A 183 12.10 -4.10 -9.86
CA THR A 183 11.13 -5.19 -10.01
C THR A 183 11.28 -5.92 -11.35
N ARG A 184 11.58 -5.19 -12.44
CA ARG A 184 11.89 -5.80 -13.75
C ARG A 184 13.19 -6.60 -13.68
N ASP A 185 14.21 -6.08 -13.01
CA ASP A 185 15.48 -6.80 -12.82
C ASP A 185 15.28 -8.07 -11.99
N PHE A 186 14.43 -8.03 -10.96
CA PHE A 186 14.03 -9.20 -10.19
C PHE A 186 13.33 -10.24 -11.06
N LEU A 187 12.34 -9.83 -11.86
CA LEU A 187 11.63 -10.73 -12.80
C LEU A 187 12.59 -11.43 -13.76
N ASN A 188 13.52 -10.69 -14.37
CA ASN A 188 14.48 -11.24 -15.32
C ASN A 188 15.41 -12.28 -14.68
N LYS A 189 15.82 -12.07 -13.42
CA LYS A 189 16.66 -13.02 -12.68
C LYS A 189 15.92 -14.33 -12.41
N GLU A 190 14.67 -14.27 -11.94
CA GLU A 190 13.87 -15.46 -11.65
C GLU A 190 13.48 -16.25 -12.90
N GLU A 191 13.49 -15.64 -14.09
CA GLU A 191 13.26 -16.35 -15.37
C GLU A 191 14.51 -17.08 -15.88
N THR A 192 15.69 -16.71 -15.38
CA THR A 192 16.98 -17.27 -15.84
C THR A 192 17.48 -18.40 -14.92
N GLU A 193 16.96 -18.51 -13.70
CA GLU A 193 17.24 -19.56 -12.69
C GLU A 193 16.24 -20.72 -12.76
#